data_AF-A0A8T6PEA1-F1
#
_entry.id   AF-A0A8T6PEA1-F1
#
_cell.length_a   1.000
_cell.length_b   1.000
_cell.length_c   1.000
_cell.angle_alpha   90.00
_cell.angle_beta   90.00
_cell.angle_gamma   90.00
#
_symmetry.space_group_name_H-M   'P 1'
#
loop_
_entity.id
_entity.type
_entity.pdbx_description
1 polymer ?
#
loop_
_entity_poly.entity_id
_entity_poly.type
_entity_poly.pdbx_seq_one_letter_code
_entity_poly.pdbx_strand_id
1 'polypeptide(L)'
;MDVILIPPVAFLLYLGLVGLLSLAGRQLSAGSTLASPEKSSTYASGEAPPEYVAAPGYRPFFVIALFFAILHLGILVLGSGELSPEAGAYLIGLIVALLALILG
;
A
#
# COMPACT_ATOMS: atom_id res chain seq x y z
N MET A 1 -29.31 -9.38 1.94
CA MET A 1 -28.27 -8.34 1.82
C MET A 1 -27.19 -8.51 2.88
N ASP A 2 -27.54 -8.95 4.08
CA ASP A 2 -26.61 -9.07 5.21
C ASP A 2 -25.48 -10.07 4.98
N VAL A 3 -25.75 -11.17 4.26
CA VAL A 3 -24.75 -12.22 3.98
C VAL A 3 -23.57 -11.70 3.14
N ILE A 4 -23.82 -10.80 2.19
CA ILE A 4 -22.78 -10.25 1.30
C ILE A 4 -21.85 -9.29 2.08
N LEU A 5 -22.35 -8.67 3.15
CA LEU A 5 -21.60 -7.72 3.98
C LEU A 5 -20.82 -8.38 5.12
N ILE A 6 -20.97 -9.69 5.33
CA ILE A 6 -20.15 -10.44 6.29
C ILE A 6 -18.68 -10.40 5.82
N PRO A 7 -17.71 -9.95 6.64
CA PRO A 7 -16.36 -9.63 6.14
C PRO A 7 -15.65 -10.78 5.40
N PRO A 8 -15.68 -12.04 5.89
CA PRO A 8 -15.16 -13.18 5.12
C PRO A 8 -15.84 -13.37 3.76
N VAL A 9 -17.16 -13.20 3.70
CA VAL A 9 -17.93 -13.38 2.46
C VAL A 9 -17.61 -12.25 1.48
N ALA A 10 -17.62 -11.01 1.94
CA ALA A 10 -17.23 -9.85 1.14
C ALA A 10 -15.81 -10.03 0.57
N PHE A 11 -14.85 -10.44 1.40
CA PHE A 11 -13.47 -10.69 0.98
C PHE A 11 -13.39 -11.73 -0.14
N LEU A 12 -14.07 -12.88 0.01
CA LEU A 12 -14.09 -13.93 -1.02
C LEU A 12 -14.75 -13.47 -2.32
N LEU A 13 -15.83 -12.68 -2.22
CA LEU A 13 -16.49 -12.10 -3.39
C LEU A 13 -15.58 -11.13 -4.15
N TYR A 14 -14.91 -10.22 -3.43
CA TYR A 14 -13.94 -9.30 -4.03
C TYR A 14 -12.75 -10.04 -4.63
N LEU A 15 -12.24 -11.07 -3.96
CA LEU A 15 -11.16 -11.91 -4.49
C LEU A 15 -11.58 -12.61 -5.78
N GLY A 16 -12.79 -13.18 -5.81
CA GLY A 16 -13.37 -13.79 -7.01
C GLY A 16 -13.54 -12.79 -8.14
N LEU A 17 -14.03 -11.58 -7.84
CA LEU A 17 -14.17 -10.50 -8.82
C LEU A 17 -12.82 -10.07 -9.40
N VAL A 18 -11.80 -9.83 -8.56
CA VAL A 18 -10.45 -9.48 -9.00
C VAL A 18 -9.85 -10.58 -9.86
N GLY A 19 -10.05 -11.84 -9.48
CA GLY A 19 -9.63 -13.00 -10.28
C GLY A 19 -10.31 -13.05 -11.64
N LEU A 20 -11.62 -12.82 -11.70
CA LEU A 20 -12.39 -12.79 -12.94
C LEU A 20 -11.95 -11.64 -13.85
N LEU A 21 -11.78 -10.43 -13.30
CA LEU A 21 -11.28 -9.27 -14.05
C LEU A 21 -9.86 -9.49 -14.56
N SER A 22 -8.99 -10.12 -13.76
CA SER A 22 -7.63 -10.45 -14.16
C SER A 22 -7.62 -11.49 -15.28
N LEU A 23 -8.48 -12.53 -15.20
CA LEU A 23 -8.60 -13.53 -16.26
C LEU A 23 -9.17 -12.93 -17.55
N ALA A 24 -10.21 -12.11 -17.44
CA ALA A 24 -10.79 -11.40 -18.57
C ALA A 24 -9.76 -10.47 -19.23
N GLY A 25 -9.04 -9.66 -18.43
CA GLY A 25 -7.96 -8.80 -18.92
C GLY A 25 -6.87 -9.60 -19.64
N ARG A 26 -6.45 -10.75 -19.08
CA ARG A 26 -5.50 -11.65 -19.73
C ARG A 26 -6.03 -12.19 -21.05
N GLN A 27 -7.27 -12.68 -21.10
CA GLN A 27 -7.89 -13.19 -22.33
C GLN A 27 -8.03 -12.11 -23.42
N LEU A 28 -8.45 -10.90 -23.04
CA LEU A 28 -8.54 -9.77 -23.96
C LEU A 28 -7.16 -9.31 -24.45
N SER A 29 -6.12 -9.38 -23.60
CA SER A 29 -4.74 -9.05 -23.97
C SER A 29 -4.03 -10.15 -24.79
N ALA A 30 -4.56 -11.38 -24.80
CA ALA A 30 -3.94 -12.55 -25.43
C ALA A 30 -3.83 -12.46 -26.97
N GLY A 31 -4.43 -11.43 -27.60
CA GLY A 31 -4.25 -11.11 -29.01
C GLY A 31 -2.86 -10.57 -29.40
N SER A 32 -1.99 -10.25 -28.44
CA SER A 32 -0.60 -9.86 -28.75
C SER A 32 0.28 -11.09 -29.01
N THR A 33 0.11 -11.70 -30.18
CA THR A 33 0.89 -12.85 -30.69
C THR A 33 2.36 -12.57 -30.97
N LEU A 34 2.84 -11.35 -30.71
CA LEU A 34 4.25 -10.98 -30.85
C LEU A 34 4.83 -10.79 -29.44
N ALA A 35 5.00 -11.89 -28.72
CA ALA A 35 5.92 -11.92 -27.59
C ALA A 35 7.31 -11.65 -28.15
N SER A 36 7.82 -10.45 -27.90
CA SER A 36 9.18 -10.06 -28.30
C SER A 36 9.98 -9.72 -27.05
N PRO A 37 11.29 -9.96 -27.05
CA PRO A 37 12.16 -9.57 -25.93
C PRO A 37 12.01 -8.10 -25.57
N GLU A 38 11.82 -7.23 -26.57
CA GLU A 38 11.69 -5.79 -26.42
C GLU A 38 10.39 -5.40 -25.68
N LYS A 39 9.26 -6.04 -25.98
CA LYS A 39 7.99 -5.81 -25.28
C LYS A 39 7.97 -6.32 -23.83
N SER A 40 8.89 -7.24 -23.53
CA SER A 40 9.04 -7.85 -22.21
C SER A 40 10.11 -7.13 -21.37
N SER A 41 10.92 -6.28 -22.01
CA SER A 41 11.96 -5.50 -21.38
C SER A 41 11.40 -4.28 -20.63
N THR A 42 12.09 -3.84 -19.59
CA THR A 42 11.78 -2.58 -18.89
C THR A 42 11.87 -1.42 -19.87
N TYR A 43 10.84 -0.57 -19.91
CA TYR A 43 10.89 0.64 -20.73
C TYR A 43 11.95 1.61 -20.19
N ALA A 44 13.00 1.83 -20.98
CA ALA A 44 14.12 2.72 -20.67
C ALA A 44 14.34 3.77 -21.77
N SER A 45 13.26 4.25 -22.41
CA SER A 45 13.31 5.26 -23.49
C SER A 45 14.24 4.90 -24.66
N GLY A 46 14.44 3.60 -24.93
CA GLY A 46 15.31 3.10 -25.99
C GLY A 46 16.74 2.75 -25.55
N GLU A 47 17.10 3.01 -24.29
CA GLU A 47 18.40 2.65 -23.72
C GLU A 47 18.39 1.25 -23.10
N ALA A 48 19.58 0.70 -22.85
CA ALA A 48 19.71 -0.52 -22.07
C ALA A 48 19.28 -0.26 -20.60
N PRO A 49 18.43 -1.11 -20.00
CA PRO A 49 18.05 -0.95 -18.61
C PRO A 49 19.28 -1.08 -17.68
N PRO A 50 19.34 -0.32 -16.58
CA PRO A 50 20.43 -0.44 -15.62
C PRO A 50 20.46 -1.87 -15.03
N GLU A 51 21.65 -2.48 -15.01
CA GLU A 51 21.85 -3.83 -14.44
C GLU A 51 21.85 -3.84 -12.89
N TYR A 52 21.91 -2.65 -12.29
CA TYR A 52 21.82 -2.46 -10.84
C TYR A 52 20.43 -1.98 -10.45
N VAL A 53 19.99 -2.39 -9.27
CA VAL A 53 18.74 -1.89 -8.69
C VAL A 53 18.91 -0.41 -8.39
N ALA A 54 18.17 0.44 -9.11
CA ALA A 54 17.99 1.82 -8.71
C ALA A 54 17.15 1.85 -7.44
N ALA A 55 17.81 1.96 -6.29
CA ALA A 55 17.17 2.31 -5.02
C ALA A 55 17.39 3.82 -4.79
N PRO A 56 16.63 4.72 -5.45
CA PRO A 56 16.69 6.14 -5.13
C PRO A 56 16.47 6.30 -3.63
N GLY A 57 17.29 7.13 -2.99
CA GLY A 57 17.51 7.13 -1.54
C GLY A 57 16.26 6.81 -0.72
N TYR A 58 16.27 5.67 -0.03
CA TYR A 58 15.14 5.22 0.79
C TYR A 58 14.90 6.12 2.02
N ARG A 59 15.91 6.91 2.41
CA ARG A 59 15.91 7.66 3.66
C ARG A 59 14.78 8.72 3.75
N PRO A 60 14.54 9.59 2.75
CA PRO A 60 13.40 10.52 2.81
C PRO A 60 12.05 9.80 2.77
N PHE A 61 11.93 8.72 1.99
CA PHE A 61 10.71 7.91 1.95
C PHE A 61 10.41 7.26 3.30
N PHE A 62 11.43 6.72 3.97
CA PHE A 62 11.30 6.08 5.28
C PHE A 62 10.72 7.02 6.33
N VAL A 63 11.21 8.27 6.40
CA VAL A 63 10.70 9.27 7.35
C VAL A 63 9.22 9.54 7.11
N ILE A 64 8.82 9.71 5.84
CA ILE A 64 7.41 9.94 5.47
C ILE A 64 6.56 8.71 5.81
N ALA A 65 7.02 7.51 5.46
CA ALA A 65 6.30 6.27 5.74
C ALA A 65 6.10 6.04 7.25
N LEU A 66 7.14 6.27 8.05
CA LEU A 66 7.07 6.14 9.50
C LEU A 66 6.15 7.19 10.12
N PHE A 67 6.17 8.42 9.61
CA PHE A 67 5.25 9.48 10.02
C PHE A 67 3.79 9.04 9.81
N PHE A 68 3.46 8.54 8.62
CA PHE A 68 2.12 8.05 8.32
C PHE A 68 1.73 6.86 9.20
N ALA A 69 2.65 5.93 9.50
CA ALA A 69 2.38 4.81 10.37
C ALA A 69 2.03 5.24 11.82
N ILE A 70 2.81 6.17 12.39
CA ILE A 70 2.57 6.69 13.75
C ILE A 70 1.26 7.50 13.78
N LEU A 71 1.04 8.35 12.78
CA LEU A 71 -0.21 9.12 12.66
C LEU A 71 -1.42 8.19 12.53
N HIS A 72 -1.32 7.16 11.71
CA HIS A 72 -2.37 6.16 11.52
C HIS A 72 -2.70 5.45 12.84
N LEU A 73 -1.68 5.07 13.62
CA LEU A 73 -1.87 4.50 14.96
C LEU A 73 -2.60 5.47 15.89
N GLY A 74 -2.30 6.77 15.84
CA GLY A 74 -3.01 7.79 16.61
C GLY A 74 -4.49 7.87 16.25
N ILE A 75 -4.82 7.81 14.96
CA ILE A 75 -6.21 7.77 14.50
C ILE A 75 -6.91 6.48 14.92
N LEU A 76 -6.21 5.33 14.93
CA LEU A 76 -6.78 4.08 15.46
C LEU A 76 -7.13 4.21 16.94
N VAL A 77 -6.20 4.71 17.77
CA VAL A 77 -6.45 4.94 19.20
C VAL A 77 -7.67 5.85 19.43
N LEU A 78 -7.78 6.94 18.66
CA LEU A 78 -8.93 7.85 18.73
C LEU A 78 -10.23 7.25 18.22
N GLY A 79 -10.18 6.47 17.15
CA GLY A 79 -11.34 5.99 16.42
C GLY A 79 -11.94 4.69 16.97
N SER A 80 -11.14 3.87 17.68
CA SER A 80 -11.60 2.61 18.26
C SER A 80 -11.63 2.58 19.79
N GLY A 81 -11.02 3.57 20.45
CA GLY A 81 -10.94 3.64 21.91
C GLY A 81 -12.08 4.44 22.56
N GLU A 82 -12.27 4.24 23.86
CA GLU A 82 -13.06 5.15 24.69
C GLU A 82 -12.21 6.34 25.14
N LEU A 83 -12.85 7.45 25.50
CA LEU A 83 -12.16 8.61 26.06
C LEU A 83 -11.69 8.30 27.48
N SER A 84 -10.46 7.82 27.60
CA SER A 84 -9.84 7.43 28.88
C SER A 84 -8.47 8.10 29.10
N PRO A 85 -7.99 8.18 30.35
CA PRO A 85 -6.65 8.68 30.65
C PRO A 85 -5.53 7.90 29.94
N GLU A 86 -5.71 6.59 29.75
CA GLU A 86 -4.75 5.71 29.06
C GLU A 86 -4.66 6.07 27.58
N ALA A 87 -5.80 6.31 26.91
CA ALA A 87 -5.83 6.80 25.54
C ALA A 87 -5.12 8.15 25.43
N GLY A 88 -5.32 9.05 26.40
CA GLY A 88 -4.61 10.32 26.50
C GLY A 88 -3.08 10.13 26.59
N ALA A 89 -2.61 9.20 27.43
CA ALA A 89 -1.19 8.90 27.56
C ALA A 89 -0.58 8.36 26.26
N TYR A 90 -1.28 7.46 25.55
CA TYR A 90 -0.83 6.98 24.25
C TYR A 90 -0.75 8.10 23.22
N LEU A 91 -1.76 8.97 23.15
CA LEU A 91 -1.76 10.09 22.20
C LEU A 91 -0.63 11.08 22.45
N ILE A 92 -0.33 11.40 23.72
CA ILE A 92 0.81 12.24 24.07
C ILE A 92 2.11 11.58 23.60
N GLY A 93 2.29 10.28 23.84
CA GLY A 93 3.46 9.53 23.38
C GLY A 93 3.62 9.56 21.86
N LEU A 94 2.52 9.37 21.11
CA LEU A 94 2.51 9.42 19.66
C LEU A 94 2.81 10.84 19.13
N ILE A 95 2.27 11.89 19.75
CA ILE A 95 2.60 13.28 19.40
C ILE A 95 4.08 13.55 19.60
N VAL A 96 4.66 13.13 20.73
CA VAL A 96 6.10 13.28 20.99
C VAL A 96 6.92 12.53 19.93
N ALA A 97 6.52 11.32 19.55
CA ALA A 97 7.18 10.56 18.50
C ALA A 97 7.11 11.27 17.12
N LEU A 98 5.96 11.84 16.77
CA LEU A 98 5.80 12.63 15.54
C LEU A 98 6.67 13.90 15.56
N LEU A 99 6.71 14.61 16.68
CA LEU A 99 7.56 15.79 16.85
C LEU A 99 9.04 15.44 16.73
N ALA A 100 9.48 14.36 17.36
CA ALA A 100 10.85 13.87 17.25
C ALA A 100 11.22 13.50 15.81
N LEU A 101 10.28 12.90 15.07
CA LEU A 101 10.47 12.52 13.67
C LEU A 101 10.52 13.72 12.70
N ILE A 102 9.81 14.80 13.01
CA ILE A 102 9.82 16.04 12.19
C ILE A 102 11.06 16.92 12.51
N LEU A 103 11.46 16.97 13.78
CA LEU A 103 12.50 17.88 14.27
C LEU A 103 13.92 17.26 14.28
N GLY A 104 14.04 15.93 14.21
CA GLY A 104 15.31 15.20 14.13
C GLY A 104 15.72 14.83 12.71
#